data_AF-A0A5B8Z5Y2-F1
#
_entry.id   AF-A0A5B8Z5Y2-F1
#
_cell.length_a   1.000
_cell.length_b   1.000
_cell.length_c   1.000
_cell.angle_alpha   90.00
_cell.angle_beta   90.00
_cell.angle_gamma   90.00
#
_symmetry.space_group_name_H-M   'P 1'
#
loop_
_entity.id
_entity.type
_entity.pdbx_description
1 polymer ?
#
loop_
_entity_poly.entity_id
_entity_poly.type
_entity_poly.pdbx_seq_one_letter_code
_entity_poly.pdbx_strand_id
1 'polypeptide(L)'
;MIGSRIKYYRINANLTQEELCKGVCSPSYLSKVENNNMEPSEDILRLLCERMKISLNTIRNFDENEIGKKIENWYELLKVNTDKEILNKEYEELNSLFISQKDSYQALKFKIFNIKYFIKTEEFAKIDTLLHALTKYQSTMSSDLLFFYYYFSGMGYYVQSNFCEAEEQLLQSLEKIQSFTKHSDTYDYEISDIFYYLSLCYGKLHQTHRTKEFALKSLRIADKILDHLKQIKLYVILGINEGRTKSYSKAIEYYEKAIKIAKAINHDSYTGIINHNLGYLYSLQDKSLDAIVYYHKSLHYIPEYRVNRLIITYFCLAREYKKIKQHKEMKEVIKKARSILSKDEEYKHHFNMLELQINDSIFENRQYIKEVIDFFTKKNQWIYVMEYAEILAISLESNFQYKEAVKLYKIAHTAQKNLL
;
A
#
# COMPACT_ATOMS: atom_id res chain seq x y z
N MET A 1 13.51 -15.37 18.38
CA MET A 1 13.40 -15.81 19.78
C MET A 1 13.55 -17.33 19.87
N ILE A 2 14.07 -17.85 21.00
CA ILE A 2 14.40 -19.28 21.20
C ILE A 2 13.16 -20.19 21.14
N GLY A 3 12.09 -19.81 21.84
CA GLY A 3 10.85 -20.59 21.91
C GLY A 3 10.22 -20.88 20.55
N SER A 4 10.13 -19.85 19.71
CA SER A 4 9.66 -19.96 18.33
C SER A 4 10.44 -20.96 17.49
N ARG A 5 11.78 -20.99 17.65
CA ARG A 5 12.65 -21.92 16.92
C ARG A 5 12.40 -23.36 17.36
N ILE A 6 12.25 -23.58 18.67
CA ILE A 6 11.89 -24.90 19.23
C ILE A 6 10.59 -25.38 18.59
N LYS A 7 9.56 -24.53 18.54
CA LYS A 7 8.27 -24.86 17.90
C LYS A 7 8.43 -25.26 16.43
N TYR A 8 9.19 -24.48 15.66
CA TYR A 8 9.45 -24.78 14.24
C TYR A 8 10.12 -26.15 14.06
N TYR A 9 11.20 -26.42 14.78
CA TYR A 9 11.91 -27.69 14.67
C TYR A 9 11.09 -28.88 15.19
N ARG A 10 10.27 -28.67 16.22
CA ARG A 10 9.35 -29.69 16.72
C ARG A 10 8.34 -30.11 15.64
N ILE A 11 7.72 -29.13 14.97
CA ILE A 11 6.72 -29.42 13.94
C ILE A 11 7.37 -30.12 12.74
N ASN A 12 8.56 -29.69 12.32
CA ASN A 12 9.31 -30.35 11.24
C ASN A 12 9.79 -31.77 11.60
N ALA A 13 9.97 -32.06 12.88
CA ALA A 13 10.25 -33.40 13.37
C ALA A 13 8.99 -34.27 13.52
N ASN A 14 7.80 -33.76 13.17
CA ASN A 14 6.50 -34.40 13.34
C ASN A 14 6.20 -34.80 14.79
N LEU A 15 6.64 -34.00 15.77
CA LEU A 15 6.42 -34.26 17.19
C LEU A 15 5.29 -33.40 17.76
N THR A 16 4.42 -33.99 18.55
CA THR A 16 3.46 -33.25 19.41
C THR A 16 4.19 -32.61 20.60
N GLN A 17 3.55 -31.64 21.26
CA GLN A 17 4.12 -31.05 22.48
C GLN A 17 4.30 -32.11 23.58
N GLU A 18 3.36 -33.05 23.71
CA GLU A 18 3.43 -34.13 24.69
C GLU A 18 4.61 -35.08 24.41
N GLU A 19 4.83 -35.46 23.15
CA GLU A 19 5.96 -36.31 22.75
C GLU A 19 7.30 -35.61 22.95
N LEU A 20 7.39 -34.32 22.58
CA LEU A 20 8.63 -33.58 22.77
C LEU A 20 8.94 -33.37 24.26
N CYS A 21 7.95 -33.07 25.11
CA CYS A 21 8.18 -32.79 26.52
C CYS A 21 8.28 -34.03 27.42
N LYS A 22 7.88 -35.23 26.95
CA LYS A 22 7.82 -36.46 27.75
C LYS A 22 9.11 -36.77 28.52
N GLY A 23 9.07 -36.72 29.84
CA GLY A 23 10.25 -36.97 30.69
C GLY A 23 11.32 -35.86 30.63
N VAL A 24 11.00 -34.69 30.08
CA VAL A 24 11.87 -33.50 30.03
C VAL A 24 11.22 -32.35 30.79
N CYS A 25 9.96 -32.01 30.47
CA CYS A 25 9.18 -30.95 31.13
C CYS A 25 7.67 -31.19 30.98
N SER A 26 6.83 -30.36 31.60
CA SER A 26 5.37 -30.48 31.43
C SER A 26 4.89 -29.89 30.09
N PRO A 27 3.79 -30.38 29.50
CA PRO A 27 3.23 -29.82 28.26
C PRO A 27 2.90 -28.32 28.39
N SER A 28 2.40 -27.91 29.56
CA SER A 28 2.12 -26.49 29.87
C SER A 28 3.39 -25.64 29.89
N TYR A 29 4.48 -26.19 30.45
CA TYR A 29 5.78 -25.52 30.44
C TYR A 29 6.31 -25.39 29.02
N LEU A 30 6.30 -26.47 28.22
CA LEU A 30 6.75 -26.42 26.83
C LEU A 30 5.92 -25.45 25.98
N SER A 31 4.60 -25.40 26.17
CA SER A 31 3.74 -24.43 25.48
C SER A 31 4.08 -22.97 25.83
N LYS A 32 4.39 -22.68 27.09
CA LYS A 32 4.88 -21.35 27.50
C LYS A 32 6.23 -21.03 26.87
N VAL A 33 7.14 -22.00 26.80
CA VAL A 33 8.43 -21.87 26.13
C VAL A 33 8.25 -21.59 24.65
N GLU A 34 7.46 -22.39 23.92
CA GLU A 34 7.25 -22.26 22.47
C GLU A 34 6.59 -20.95 22.05
N ASN A 35 5.77 -20.36 22.92
CA ASN A 35 5.16 -19.06 22.71
C ASN A 35 6.04 -17.90 23.24
N ASN A 36 7.30 -18.16 23.59
CA ASN A 36 8.26 -17.18 24.12
C ASN A 36 7.80 -16.47 25.42
N ASN A 37 6.89 -17.09 26.17
CA ASN A 37 6.44 -16.58 27.47
C ASN A 37 7.36 -17.01 28.62
N MET A 38 8.32 -17.89 28.37
CA MET A 38 9.27 -18.42 29.35
C MET A 38 10.53 -18.91 28.63
N GLU A 39 11.71 -18.63 29.17
CA GLU A 39 12.94 -19.22 28.63
C GLU A 39 13.23 -20.57 29.30
N PRO A 40 13.56 -21.62 28.52
CA PRO A 40 13.91 -22.92 29.08
C PRO A 40 15.31 -22.86 29.72
N SER A 41 15.51 -23.60 30.81
CA SER A 41 16.86 -23.82 31.33
C SER A 41 17.75 -24.55 30.30
N GLU A 42 19.06 -24.41 30.44
CA GLU A 42 20.03 -24.97 29.49
C GLU A 42 19.92 -26.50 29.38
N ASP A 43 19.69 -27.18 30.50
CA ASP A 43 19.49 -28.63 30.53
C ASP A 43 18.22 -29.05 29.79
N ILE A 44 17.11 -28.33 30.02
CA ILE A 44 15.85 -28.58 29.31
C ILE A 44 16.05 -28.36 27.82
N LEU A 45 16.71 -27.26 27.44
CA LEU A 45 16.96 -26.94 26.03
C LEU A 45 17.81 -28.02 25.34
N ARG A 46 18.86 -28.51 25.99
CA ARG A 46 19.71 -29.60 25.47
C ARG A 46 18.89 -30.88 25.25
N LEU A 47 18.09 -31.28 26.23
CA LEU A 47 17.24 -32.47 26.14
C LEU A 47 16.17 -32.37 25.04
N LEU A 48 15.59 -31.18 24.84
CA LEU A 48 14.67 -30.93 23.73
C LEU A 48 15.39 -31.02 22.37
N CYS A 49 16.61 -30.47 22.25
CA CYS A 49 17.41 -30.52 21.03
C CYS A 49 17.81 -31.96 20.65
N GLU A 50 18.26 -32.76 21.61
CA GLU A 50 18.59 -34.18 21.42
C GLU A 50 17.40 -34.95 20.85
N ARG A 51 16.20 -34.70 21.37
CA ARG A 51 14.97 -35.36 20.91
C ARG A 51 14.54 -34.94 19.51
N MET A 52 14.74 -33.66 19.16
CA MET A 52 14.50 -33.15 17.80
C MET A 52 15.63 -33.51 16.83
N LYS A 53 16.71 -34.16 17.28
CA LYS A 53 17.92 -34.48 16.50
C LYS A 53 18.58 -33.25 15.86
N ILE A 54 18.63 -32.15 16.61
CA ILE A 54 19.29 -30.90 16.19
C ILE A 54 20.37 -30.49 17.19
N SER A 55 21.33 -29.70 16.71
CA SER A 55 22.37 -29.13 17.58
C SER A 55 21.80 -27.99 18.43
N LEU A 56 22.26 -27.89 19.68
CA LEU A 56 21.95 -26.77 20.58
C LEU A 56 22.31 -25.40 19.95
N ASN A 57 23.40 -25.37 19.18
CA ASN A 57 23.86 -24.17 18.48
C ASN A 57 22.86 -23.68 17.42
N THR A 58 22.07 -24.58 16.84
CA THR A 58 21.03 -24.24 15.86
C THR A 58 19.93 -23.37 16.48
N ILE A 59 19.68 -23.51 17.79
CA ILE A 59 18.66 -22.72 18.51
C ILE A 59 19.25 -21.46 19.16
N ARG A 60 20.40 -21.60 19.86
CA ARG A 60 21.03 -20.51 20.63
C ARG A 60 21.73 -19.48 19.76
N ASN A 61 22.65 -19.89 18.90
CA ASN A 61 23.51 -18.97 18.14
C ASN A 61 22.83 -18.46 16.87
N PHE A 62 21.50 -18.52 16.79
CA PHE A 62 20.75 -18.19 15.58
C PHE A 62 20.82 -16.69 15.24
N ASP A 63 20.72 -15.79 16.25
CA ASP A 63 20.85 -14.34 16.05
C ASP A 63 22.32 -13.91 15.99
N GLU A 64 23.24 -14.80 16.41
CA GLU A 64 24.68 -14.58 16.38
C GLU A 64 25.36 -15.11 15.12
N ASN A 65 24.73 -16.08 14.45
CA ASN A 65 25.20 -16.65 13.18
C ASN A 65 25.12 -15.59 12.08
N GLU A 66 26.19 -15.46 11.29
CA GLU A 66 26.36 -14.40 10.29
C GLU A 66 25.15 -14.25 9.36
N ILE A 67 24.52 -15.36 8.97
CA ILE A 67 23.35 -15.37 8.08
C ILE A 67 22.14 -14.67 8.73
N GLY A 68 21.87 -14.93 10.02
CA GLY A 68 20.76 -14.31 10.74
C GLY A 68 20.93 -12.79 10.80
N LYS A 69 22.13 -12.33 11.17
CA LYS A 69 22.47 -10.89 11.19
C LYS A 69 22.35 -10.25 9.82
N LYS A 70 22.79 -10.92 8.75
CA LYS A 70 22.64 -10.41 7.38
C LYS A 70 21.17 -10.23 6.99
N ILE A 71 20.28 -11.16 7.37
CA ILE A 71 18.83 -11.01 7.12
C ILE A 71 18.26 -9.81 7.88
N GLU A 72 18.60 -9.65 9.17
CA GLU A 72 18.09 -8.51 9.95
C GLU A 72 18.61 -7.17 9.41
N ASN A 73 19.90 -7.09 9.08
CA ASN A 73 20.49 -5.89 8.48
C ASN A 73 19.81 -5.55 7.14
N TRP A 74 19.58 -6.56 6.30
CA TRP A 74 18.85 -6.38 5.05
C TRP A 74 17.40 -5.94 5.31
N TYR A 75 16.77 -6.46 6.36
CA TYR A 75 15.43 -6.03 6.75
C TYR A 75 15.38 -4.57 7.20
N GLU A 76 16.36 -4.10 7.97
CA GLU A 76 16.47 -2.68 8.32
C GLU A 76 16.62 -1.80 7.06
N LEU A 77 17.38 -2.26 6.05
CA LEU A 77 17.45 -1.58 4.74
C LEU A 77 16.10 -1.62 3.98
N LEU A 78 15.26 -2.63 4.21
CA LEU A 78 13.90 -2.65 3.65
C LEU A 78 12.98 -1.63 4.33
N LYS A 79 13.21 -1.28 5.60
CA LYS A 79 12.38 -0.34 6.37
C LYS A 79 12.53 1.12 5.93
N VAL A 80 13.75 1.52 5.55
CA VAL A 80 14.09 2.90 5.17
C VAL A 80 14.12 3.07 3.64
N ASN A 81 14.19 4.31 3.15
CA ASN A 81 14.26 4.59 1.71
C ASN A 81 15.68 4.37 1.15
N THR A 82 16.11 3.12 1.12
CA THR A 82 17.41 2.67 0.57
C THR A 82 17.40 2.64 -0.95
N ASP A 83 18.55 2.95 -1.56
CA ASP A 83 18.80 2.79 -2.99
C ASP A 83 18.51 1.35 -3.47
N LYS A 84 17.87 1.23 -4.64
CA LYS A 84 17.52 -0.06 -5.24
C LYS A 84 18.76 -0.89 -5.56
N GLU A 85 19.87 -0.28 -5.96
CA GLU A 85 21.12 -0.99 -6.29
C GLU A 85 21.74 -1.67 -5.07
N ILE A 86 21.82 -0.95 -3.95
CA ILE A 86 22.31 -1.48 -2.67
C ILE A 86 21.41 -2.64 -2.22
N LEU A 87 20.09 -2.45 -2.31
CA LEU A 87 19.13 -3.46 -1.88
C LEU A 87 19.23 -4.75 -2.72
N ASN A 88 19.42 -4.62 -4.03
CA ASN A 88 19.55 -5.75 -4.95
C ASN A 88 20.85 -6.54 -4.69
N LYS A 89 21.96 -5.83 -4.44
CA LYS A 89 23.24 -6.47 -4.13
C LYS A 89 23.15 -7.35 -2.88
N GLU A 90 22.58 -6.82 -1.80
CA GLU A 90 22.38 -7.56 -0.55
C GLU A 90 21.41 -8.75 -0.73
N TYR A 91 20.36 -8.58 -1.54
CA TYR A 91 19.45 -9.66 -1.90
C TYR A 91 20.15 -10.79 -2.66
N GLU A 92 21.00 -10.48 -3.65
CA GLU A 92 21.74 -11.47 -4.43
C GLU A 92 22.74 -12.25 -3.56
N GLU A 93 23.46 -11.56 -2.68
CA GLU A 93 24.36 -12.19 -1.72
C GLU A 93 23.59 -13.15 -0.82
N LEU A 94 22.51 -12.69 -0.17
CA LEU A 94 21.67 -13.53 0.67
C LEU A 94 21.07 -14.73 -0.09
N ASN A 95 20.56 -14.50 -1.30
CA ASN A 95 19.96 -15.55 -2.11
C ASN A 95 20.99 -16.64 -2.47
N SER A 96 22.25 -16.27 -2.70
CA SER A 96 23.32 -17.24 -2.98
C SER A 96 23.58 -18.20 -1.81
N LEU A 97 23.44 -17.72 -0.57
CA LEU A 97 23.66 -18.50 0.66
C LEU A 97 22.59 -19.58 0.87
N PHE A 98 21.39 -19.40 0.32
CA PHE A 98 20.26 -20.33 0.46
C PHE A 98 20.13 -21.34 -0.68
N ILE A 99 21.05 -21.34 -1.66
CA ILE A 99 21.05 -22.33 -2.77
C ILE A 99 21.28 -23.76 -2.23
N SER A 100 22.09 -23.91 -1.16
CA SER A 100 22.49 -25.20 -0.58
C SER A 100 21.72 -25.61 0.69
N GLN A 101 21.03 -24.69 1.37
CA GLN A 101 20.25 -24.96 2.59
C GLN A 101 18.77 -24.59 2.40
N LYS A 102 17.98 -25.52 1.86
CA LYS A 102 16.59 -25.23 1.42
C LYS A 102 15.56 -25.17 2.55
N ASP A 103 15.80 -25.86 3.67
CA ASP A 103 14.82 -26.09 4.74
C ASP A 103 15.37 -25.70 6.12
N SER A 104 15.70 -24.42 6.28
CA SER A 104 16.02 -23.83 7.58
C SER A 104 15.01 -22.73 7.94
N TYR A 105 14.88 -22.44 9.23
CA TYR A 105 14.08 -21.30 9.69
C TYR A 105 14.57 -20.00 9.00
N GLN A 106 15.88 -19.80 8.82
CA GLN A 106 16.42 -18.62 8.14
C GLN A 106 15.98 -18.54 6.68
N ALA A 107 15.98 -19.67 5.95
CA ALA A 107 15.54 -19.72 4.57
C ALA A 107 14.06 -19.32 4.45
N LEU A 108 13.22 -19.77 5.40
CA LEU A 108 11.80 -19.41 5.42
C LEU A 108 11.60 -17.93 5.77
N LYS A 109 12.34 -17.41 6.75
CA LYS A 109 12.31 -15.98 7.11
C LYS A 109 12.72 -15.10 5.94
N PHE A 110 13.82 -15.44 5.26
CA PHE A 110 14.27 -14.74 4.06
C PHE A 110 13.21 -14.76 2.94
N LYS A 111 12.62 -15.93 2.66
CA LYS A 111 11.51 -16.05 1.68
C LYS A 111 10.32 -15.17 2.04
N ILE A 112 9.93 -15.07 3.31
CA ILE A 112 8.84 -14.19 3.76
C ILE A 112 9.21 -12.71 3.51
N PHE A 113 10.46 -12.32 3.81
CA PHE A 113 10.93 -10.93 3.68
C PHE A 113 11.05 -10.51 2.19
N ASN A 114 11.26 -11.47 1.29
CA ASN A 114 11.26 -11.23 -0.17
C ASN A 114 9.96 -10.60 -0.68
N ILE A 115 8.82 -10.81 0.01
CA ILE A 115 7.56 -10.13 -0.38
C ILE A 115 7.73 -8.60 -0.28
N LYS A 116 8.27 -8.09 0.84
CA LYS A 116 8.53 -6.66 1.01
C LYS A 116 9.58 -6.14 0.03
N TYR A 117 10.60 -6.95 -0.26
CA TYR A 117 11.60 -6.63 -1.29
C TYR A 117 10.96 -6.47 -2.68
N PHE A 118 10.16 -7.44 -3.14
CA PHE A 118 9.47 -7.37 -4.43
C PHE A 118 8.48 -6.21 -4.53
N ILE A 119 7.85 -5.82 -3.42
CA ILE A 119 7.03 -4.60 -3.38
C ILE A 119 7.90 -3.35 -3.63
N LYS A 120 9.10 -3.28 -3.04
CA LYS A 120 10.02 -2.14 -3.16
C LYS A 120 10.69 -2.07 -4.54
N THR A 121 10.94 -3.22 -5.17
CA THR A 121 11.49 -3.30 -6.53
C THR A 121 10.41 -3.25 -7.62
N GLU A 122 9.12 -3.25 -7.24
CA GLU A 122 7.94 -3.21 -8.12
C GLU A 122 7.78 -4.48 -8.99
N GLU A 123 8.27 -5.62 -8.49
CA GLU A 123 8.21 -6.93 -9.15
C GLU A 123 6.95 -7.71 -8.76
N PHE A 124 5.77 -7.12 -8.96
CA PHE A 124 4.50 -7.62 -8.41
C PHE A 124 4.13 -9.05 -8.86
N ALA A 125 4.52 -9.45 -10.07
CA ALA A 125 4.27 -10.81 -10.57
C ALA A 125 4.96 -11.91 -9.74
N LYS A 126 6.10 -11.61 -9.09
CA LYS A 126 6.81 -12.57 -8.23
C LYS A 126 6.08 -12.78 -6.91
N ILE A 127 5.29 -11.80 -6.45
CA ILE A 127 4.57 -11.86 -5.17
C ILE A 127 3.55 -13.01 -5.19
N ASP A 128 2.74 -13.14 -6.25
CA ASP A 128 1.75 -14.22 -6.37
C ASP A 128 2.38 -15.60 -6.27
N THR A 129 3.46 -15.82 -7.03
CA THR A 129 4.17 -17.09 -7.05
C THR A 129 4.76 -17.43 -5.68
N LEU A 130 5.26 -16.42 -4.96
CA LEU A 130 5.86 -16.59 -3.64
C LEU A 130 4.80 -16.84 -2.57
N LEU A 131 3.69 -16.10 -2.58
CA LEU A 131 2.57 -16.30 -1.65
C LEU A 131 2.02 -17.73 -1.78
N HIS A 132 1.77 -18.18 -3.02
CA HIS A 132 1.31 -19.54 -3.27
C HIS A 132 2.32 -20.57 -2.74
N ALA A 133 3.61 -20.38 -2.99
CA ALA A 133 4.66 -21.27 -2.49
C ALA A 133 4.80 -21.28 -0.96
N LEU A 134 4.42 -20.20 -0.25
CA LEU A 134 4.49 -20.10 1.21
C LEU A 134 3.31 -20.75 1.93
N THR A 135 2.14 -20.88 1.28
CA THR A 135 0.95 -21.52 1.87
C THR A 135 1.22 -22.91 2.44
N LYS A 136 2.03 -23.72 1.74
CA LYS A 136 2.39 -25.08 2.17
C LYS A 136 3.18 -25.14 3.49
N TYR A 137 3.83 -24.04 3.88
CA TYR A 137 4.61 -23.96 5.12
C TYR A 137 3.83 -23.34 6.27
N GLN A 138 2.63 -22.79 6.02
CA GLN A 138 1.88 -22.00 7.00
C GLN A 138 1.59 -22.80 8.29
N SER A 139 1.29 -24.09 8.19
CA SER A 139 1.05 -24.98 9.34
C SER A 139 2.31 -25.27 10.18
N THR A 140 3.50 -25.13 9.57
CA THR A 140 4.80 -25.40 10.20
C THR A 140 5.46 -24.16 10.79
N MET A 141 4.95 -22.97 10.47
CA MET A 141 5.52 -21.71 10.93
C MET A 141 5.29 -21.48 12.44
N SER A 142 6.33 -20.95 13.10
CA SER A 142 6.21 -20.42 14.45
C SER A 142 5.41 -19.10 14.45
N SER A 143 4.92 -18.68 15.62
CA SER A 143 3.99 -17.54 15.72
C SER A 143 4.60 -16.20 15.24
N ASP A 144 5.90 -16.02 15.44
CA ASP A 144 6.70 -14.88 14.94
C ASP A 144 6.91 -14.90 13.42
N LEU A 145 7.13 -16.07 12.81
CA LEU A 145 7.17 -16.18 11.35
C LEU A 145 5.78 -15.95 10.76
N LEU A 146 4.73 -16.46 11.40
CA LEU A 146 3.35 -16.19 11.00
C LEU A 146 3.02 -14.70 11.09
N PHE A 147 3.51 -13.98 12.09
CA PHE A 147 3.37 -12.52 12.16
C PHE A 147 3.94 -11.84 10.91
N PHE A 148 5.20 -12.10 10.56
CA PHE A 148 5.79 -11.48 9.36
C PHE A 148 5.15 -11.97 8.05
N TYR A 149 4.77 -13.25 7.99
CA TYR A 149 4.06 -13.82 6.84
C TYR A 149 2.74 -13.10 6.60
N TYR A 150 1.91 -12.93 7.64
CA TYR A 150 0.63 -12.25 7.55
C TYR A 150 0.80 -10.76 7.26
N TYR A 151 1.75 -10.10 7.91
CA TYR A 151 2.06 -8.70 7.66
C TYR A 151 2.44 -8.46 6.18
N PHE A 152 3.44 -9.18 5.66
CA PHE A 152 3.87 -8.95 4.28
C PHE A 152 2.90 -9.52 3.24
N SER A 153 2.19 -10.61 3.53
CA SER A 153 1.10 -11.07 2.65
C SER A 153 0.00 -10.02 2.55
N GLY A 154 -0.36 -9.38 3.65
CA GLY A 154 -1.29 -8.26 3.66
C GLY A 154 -0.83 -7.09 2.78
N MET A 155 0.46 -6.74 2.84
CA MET A 155 1.04 -5.75 1.93
C MET A 155 1.01 -6.22 0.45
N GLY A 156 1.29 -7.50 0.20
CA GLY A 156 1.25 -8.11 -1.13
C GLY A 156 -0.13 -8.05 -1.76
N TYR A 157 -1.17 -8.48 -1.04
CA TYR A 157 -2.55 -8.38 -1.49
C TYR A 157 -2.98 -6.92 -1.71
N TYR A 158 -2.53 -5.99 -0.87
CA TYR A 158 -2.84 -4.57 -1.04
C TYR A 158 -2.31 -4.02 -2.38
N VAL A 159 -1.06 -4.30 -2.75
CA VAL A 159 -0.49 -3.82 -4.02
C VAL A 159 -1.15 -4.45 -5.24
N GLN A 160 -1.73 -5.63 -5.08
CA GLN A 160 -2.54 -6.33 -6.08
C GLN A 160 -4.01 -5.86 -6.12
N SER A 161 -4.38 -4.89 -5.29
CA SER A 161 -5.74 -4.37 -5.14
C SER A 161 -6.76 -5.37 -4.55
N ASN A 162 -6.29 -6.45 -3.92
CA ASN A 162 -7.10 -7.42 -3.19
C ASN A 162 -7.30 -6.93 -1.73
N PHE A 163 -8.13 -5.89 -1.55
CA PHE A 163 -8.20 -5.15 -0.29
C PHE A 163 -8.83 -5.93 0.88
N CYS A 164 -9.76 -6.84 0.60
CA CYS A 164 -10.41 -7.66 1.63
C CYS A 164 -9.43 -8.72 2.17
N GLU A 165 -8.72 -9.39 1.28
CA GLU A 165 -7.67 -10.35 1.62
C GLU A 165 -6.52 -9.66 2.36
N ALA A 166 -6.15 -8.46 1.90
CA ALA A 166 -5.16 -7.64 2.59
C ALA A 166 -5.58 -7.31 4.03
N GLU A 167 -6.84 -6.88 4.24
CA GLU A 167 -7.40 -6.64 5.57
C GLU A 167 -7.30 -7.89 6.45
N GLU A 168 -7.76 -9.04 5.95
CA GLU A 168 -7.77 -10.30 6.71
C GLU A 168 -6.36 -10.68 7.17
N GLN A 169 -5.38 -10.68 6.26
CA GLN A 169 -4.00 -11.01 6.61
C GLN A 169 -3.42 -10.03 7.64
N LEU A 170 -3.65 -8.72 7.48
CA LEU A 170 -3.14 -7.71 8.42
C LEU A 170 -3.74 -7.86 9.83
N LEU A 171 -5.02 -8.22 9.94
CA LEU A 171 -5.65 -8.52 11.23
C LEU A 171 -5.10 -9.80 11.86
N GLN A 172 -4.87 -10.85 11.07
CA GLN A 172 -4.21 -12.08 11.55
C GLN A 172 -2.80 -11.80 12.06
N SER A 173 -2.06 -10.89 11.42
CA SER A 173 -0.75 -10.43 11.90
C SER A 173 -0.85 -9.81 13.30
N LEU A 174 -1.82 -8.93 13.54
CA LEU A 174 -2.03 -8.30 14.85
C LEU A 174 -2.46 -9.28 15.94
N GLU A 175 -3.15 -10.36 15.59
CA GLU A 175 -3.45 -11.45 16.51
C GLU A 175 -2.19 -12.23 16.88
N LYS A 176 -1.34 -12.56 15.89
CA LYS A 176 -0.13 -13.35 16.14
C LYS A 176 0.88 -12.62 17.01
N ILE A 177 1.06 -11.32 16.84
CA ILE A 177 2.00 -10.57 17.68
C ILE A 177 1.64 -10.63 19.17
N GLN A 178 0.35 -10.59 19.51
CA GLN A 178 -0.12 -10.72 20.90
C GLN A 178 0.22 -12.08 21.54
N SER A 179 0.40 -13.12 20.72
CA SER A 179 0.68 -14.48 21.21
C SER A 179 2.13 -14.70 21.68
N PHE A 180 3.08 -13.88 21.21
CA PHE A 180 4.51 -14.07 21.50
C PHE A 180 5.25 -12.83 22.00
N THR A 181 4.60 -11.66 22.02
CA THR A 181 5.11 -10.50 22.74
C THR A 181 4.01 -9.91 23.61
N LYS A 182 4.34 -9.68 24.88
CA LYS A 182 3.42 -9.06 25.84
C LYS A 182 3.51 -7.55 25.77
N HIS A 183 4.71 -6.99 25.85
CA HIS A 183 5.00 -5.57 25.76
C HIS A 183 6.46 -5.38 25.37
N SER A 184 6.73 -5.02 24.12
CA SER A 184 7.99 -4.36 23.79
C SER A 184 7.82 -3.45 22.59
N ASP A 185 8.46 -2.29 22.67
CA ASP A 185 8.57 -1.28 21.61
C ASP A 185 9.30 -1.82 20.37
N THR A 186 9.84 -3.04 20.45
CA THR A 186 10.63 -3.71 19.41
C THR A 186 9.92 -3.77 18.07
N TYR A 187 8.59 -3.93 18.07
CA TYR A 187 7.78 -4.06 16.85
C TYR A 187 6.92 -2.83 16.55
N ASP A 188 7.23 -1.68 17.17
CA ASP A 188 6.46 -0.45 16.96
C ASP A 188 6.46 -0.03 15.48
N TYR A 189 7.58 -0.22 14.78
CA TYR A 189 7.65 0.04 13.33
C TYR A 189 6.65 -0.80 12.55
N GLU A 190 6.67 -2.13 12.76
CA GLU A 190 5.84 -3.10 12.04
C GLU A 190 4.37 -2.92 12.38
N ILE A 191 4.02 -2.73 13.66
CA ILE A 191 2.64 -2.47 14.10
C ILE A 191 2.14 -1.16 13.49
N SER A 192 2.95 -0.11 13.51
CA SER A 192 2.62 1.16 12.87
C SER A 192 2.38 0.98 11.36
N ASP A 193 3.19 0.18 10.68
CA ASP A 193 3.04 -0.09 9.25
C ASP A 193 1.80 -0.95 8.95
N ILE A 194 1.50 -1.96 9.78
CA ILE A 194 0.26 -2.76 9.66
C ILE A 194 -0.97 -1.86 9.81
N PHE A 195 -1.01 -0.99 10.82
CA PHE A 195 -2.10 -0.03 10.99
C PHE A 195 -2.20 0.96 9.82
N TYR A 196 -1.06 1.37 9.25
CA TYR A 196 -1.02 2.20 8.05
C TYR A 196 -1.67 1.47 6.86
N TYR A 197 -1.30 0.22 6.59
CA TYR A 197 -1.91 -0.57 5.51
C TYR A 197 -3.39 -0.86 5.75
N LEU A 198 -3.82 -1.17 6.97
CA LEU A 198 -5.25 -1.30 7.30
C LEU A 198 -6.01 -0.01 7.01
N SER A 199 -5.44 1.15 7.36
CA SER A 199 -6.07 2.44 7.04
C SER A 199 -6.22 2.66 5.53
N LEU A 200 -5.23 2.21 4.73
CA LEU A 200 -5.29 2.25 3.28
C LEU A 200 -6.36 1.30 2.71
N CYS A 201 -6.44 0.06 3.21
CA CYS A 201 -7.48 -0.90 2.81
C CYS A 201 -8.87 -0.34 3.06
N TYR A 202 -9.14 0.12 4.29
CA TYR A 202 -10.44 0.73 4.62
C TYR A 202 -10.73 1.99 3.80
N GLY A 203 -9.70 2.77 3.47
CA GLY A 203 -9.82 3.92 2.58
C GLY A 203 -10.22 3.51 1.16
N LYS A 204 -9.77 2.36 0.66
CA LYS A 204 -10.17 1.81 -0.64
C LYS A 204 -11.56 1.16 -0.60
N LEU A 205 -11.95 0.61 0.54
CA LEU A 205 -13.29 0.06 0.80
C LEU A 205 -14.31 1.13 1.24
N HIS A 206 -13.97 2.43 1.13
CA HIS A 206 -14.84 3.56 1.50
C HIS A 206 -15.33 3.56 2.96
N GLN A 207 -14.66 2.82 3.88
CA GLN A 207 -14.98 2.77 5.30
C GLN A 207 -14.27 3.90 6.07
N THR A 208 -14.89 5.08 6.08
CA THR A 208 -14.25 6.31 6.60
C THR A 208 -13.93 6.29 8.09
N HIS A 209 -14.78 5.64 8.90
CA HIS A 209 -14.55 5.50 10.34
C HIS A 209 -13.30 4.64 10.63
N ARG A 210 -13.22 3.45 10.03
CA ARG A 210 -12.08 2.54 10.23
C ARG A 210 -10.79 3.11 9.65
N THR A 211 -10.86 3.80 8.51
CA THR A 211 -9.73 4.54 7.93
C THR A 211 -9.12 5.49 8.96
N LYS A 212 -9.94 6.32 9.60
CA LYS A 212 -9.51 7.28 10.62
C LYS A 212 -8.96 6.59 11.87
N GLU A 213 -9.65 5.57 12.36
CA GLU A 213 -9.23 4.82 13.54
C GLU A 213 -7.82 4.25 13.40
N PHE A 214 -7.57 3.50 12.32
CA PHE A 214 -6.28 2.86 12.09
C PHE A 214 -5.19 3.86 11.72
N ALA A 215 -5.50 4.92 10.96
CA ALA A 215 -4.54 5.99 10.69
C ALA A 215 -4.09 6.69 11.99
N LEU A 216 -5.00 6.95 12.94
CA LEU A 216 -4.64 7.55 14.24
C LEU A 216 -3.88 6.59 15.16
N LYS A 217 -4.16 5.27 15.10
CA LYS A 217 -3.35 4.25 15.79
C LYS A 217 -1.92 4.24 15.25
N SER A 218 -1.76 4.20 13.92
CA SER A 218 -0.45 4.25 13.27
C SER A 218 0.31 5.55 13.60
N LEU A 219 -0.39 6.69 13.60
CA LEU A 219 0.20 8.01 13.84
C LEU A 219 0.77 8.14 15.24
N ARG A 220 0.05 7.66 16.27
CA ARG A 220 0.56 7.66 17.65
C ARG A 220 1.87 6.89 17.80
N ILE A 221 2.02 5.78 17.09
CA ILE A 221 3.25 5.01 17.11
C ILE A 221 4.34 5.69 16.28
N ALA A 222 3.99 6.23 15.10
CA ALA A 222 4.93 7.00 14.27
C ALA A 222 5.49 8.23 15.02
N ASP A 223 4.67 8.89 15.85
CA ASP A 223 5.09 9.97 16.75
C ASP A 223 6.10 9.48 17.80
N LYS A 224 5.84 8.31 18.40
CA LYS A 224 6.73 7.70 19.40
C LYS A 224 8.10 7.33 18.83
N ILE A 225 8.14 6.73 17.63
CA ILE A 225 9.38 6.28 16.97
C ILE A 225 10.01 7.34 16.04
N LEU A 226 9.44 8.55 15.99
CA LEU A 226 9.89 9.67 15.16
C LEU A 226 9.95 9.36 13.65
N ASP A 227 9.01 8.54 13.14
CA ASP A 227 8.90 8.23 11.72
C ASP A 227 8.16 9.36 10.97
N HIS A 228 8.90 10.44 10.70
CA HIS A 228 8.37 11.65 10.05
C HIS A 228 7.78 11.40 8.65
N LEU A 229 8.34 10.46 7.90
CA LEU A 229 7.81 10.10 6.58
C LEU A 229 6.44 9.42 6.69
N LYS A 230 6.27 8.51 7.66
CA LYS A 230 4.98 7.87 7.93
C LYS A 230 3.97 8.86 8.49
N GLN A 231 4.37 9.80 9.36
CA GLN A 231 3.52 10.90 9.83
C GLN A 231 2.92 11.70 8.66
N ILE A 232 3.75 12.11 7.68
CA ILE A 232 3.29 12.83 6.49
C ILE A 232 2.24 12.01 5.73
N LYS A 233 2.53 10.72 5.45
CA LYS A 233 1.61 9.82 4.73
C LYS A 233 0.27 9.68 5.47
N LEU A 234 0.30 9.53 6.79
CA LEU A 234 -0.88 9.37 7.62
C LEU A 234 -1.74 10.64 7.68
N TYR A 235 -1.11 11.82 7.80
CA TYR A 235 -1.83 13.08 7.73
C TYR A 235 -2.49 13.28 6.35
N VAL A 236 -1.85 12.86 5.27
CA VAL A 236 -2.48 12.86 3.94
C VAL A 236 -3.70 11.94 3.90
N ILE A 237 -3.61 10.72 4.43
CA ILE A 237 -4.76 9.79 4.51
C ILE A 237 -5.91 10.38 5.32
N LEU A 238 -5.60 10.96 6.49
CA LEU A 238 -6.59 11.62 7.33
C LEU A 238 -7.23 12.81 6.60
N GLY A 239 -6.44 13.63 5.89
CA GLY A 239 -6.94 14.74 5.09
C GLY A 239 -7.89 14.29 3.97
N ILE A 240 -7.53 13.24 3.24
CA ILE A 240 -8.40 12.65 2.21
C ILE A 240 -9.70 12.13 2.83
N ASN A 241 -9.60 11.45 3.98
CA ASN A 241 -10.76 10.89 4.68
C ASN A 241 -11.72 11.98 5.16
N GLU A 242 -11.22 13.05 5.77
CA GLU A 242 -12.04 14.19 6.20
C GLU A 242 -12.63 14.96 4.99
N GLY A 243 -11.93 15.01 3.86
CA GLY A 243 -12.48 15.55 2.61
C GLY A 243 -13.69 14.75 2.11
N ARG A 244 -13.67 13.41 2.22
CA ARG A 244 -14.80 12.54 1.86
C ARG A 244 -15.99 12.71 2.79
N THR A 245 -15.76 12.98 4.08
CA THR A 245 -16.82 13.30 5.05
C THR A 245 -17.23 14.78 5.02
N LYS A 246 -16.73 15.55 4.04
CA LYS A 246 -16.98 16.99 3.86
C LYS A 246 -16.54 17.86 5.05
N SER A 247 -15.67 17.34 5.91
CA SER A 247 -15.04 18.06 7.03
C SER A 247 -13.80 18.82 6.54
N TYR A 248 -14.02 19.77 5.62
CA TYR A 248 -12.95 20.41 4.86
C TYR A 248 -11.94 21.18 5.72
N SER A 249 -12.37 21.86 6.78
CA SER A 249 -11.47 22.55 7.71
C SER A 249 -10.48 21.58 8.37
N LYS A 250 -10.98 20.42 8.83
CA LYS A 250 -10.15 19.37 9.43
C LYS A 250 -9.18 18.75 8.42
N ALA A 251 -9.62 18.57 7.18
CA ALA A 251 -8.76 18.10 6.11
C ALA A 251 -7.57 19.07 5.87
N ILE A 252 -7.85 20.38 5.84
CA ILE A 252 -6.82 21.42 5.70
C ILE A 252 -5.84 21.38 6.88
N GLU A 253 -6.31 21.29 8.12
CA GLU A 253 -5.44 21.17 9.30
C GLU A 253 -4.46 19.99 9.19
N TYR A 254 -4.92 18.84 8.71
CA TYR A 254 -4.04 17.67 8.52
C TYR A 254 -3.03 17.90 7.40
N TYR A 255 -3.43 18.50 6.28
CA TYR A 255 -2.50 18.84 5.20
C TYR A 255 -1.45 19.88 5.64
N GLU A 256 -1.82 20.86 6.44
CA GLU A 256 -0.88 21.84 7.00
C GLU A 256 0.15 21.20 7.92
N LYS A 257 -0.28 20.25 8.78
CA LYS A 257 0.64 19.45 9.60
C LYS A 257 1.61 18.64 8.73
N ALA A 258 1.10 18.00 7.68
CA ALA A 258 1.93 17.25 6.73
C ALA A 258 2.97 18.14 6.03
N ILE A 259 2.57 19.35 5.58
CA ILE A 259 3.49 20.31 4.94
C ILE A 259 4.57 20.78 5.92
N LYS A 260 4.20 21.07 7.18
CA LYS A 260 5.15 21.51 8.21
C LYS A 260 6.25 20.47 8.42
N ILE A 261 5.88 19.20 8.51
CA ILE A 261 6.84 18.10 8.67
C ILE A 261 7.67 17.93 7.39
N ALA A 262 7.04 17.90 6.21
CA ALA A 262 7.74 17.74 4.93
C ALA A 262 8.82 18.79 4.71
N LYS A 263 8.55 20.05 5.08
CA LYS A 263 9.53 21.14 5.06
C LYS A 263 10.64 20.94 6.09
N ALA A 264 10.31 20.52 7.32
CA ALA A 264 11.30 20.32 8.38
C ALA A 264 12.33 19.23 8.02
N ILE A 265 11.94 18.21 7.26
CA ILE A 265 12.82 17.13 6.80
C ILE A 265 13.38 17.35 5.38
N ASN A 266 13.19 18.54 4.79
CA ASN A 266 13.63 18.91 3.43
C ASN A 266 13.17 17.92 2.33
N HIS A 267 11.93 17.42 2.42
CA HIS A 267 11.39 16.44 1.48
C HIS A 267 10.32 17.03 0.57
N ASP A 268 10.75 17.96 -0.30
CA ASP A 268 9.92 18.81 -1.15
C ASP A 268 8.90 18.07 -2.04
N SER A 269 9.21 16.85 -2.47
CA SER A 269 8.27 16.09 -3.30
C SER A 269 6.95 15.79 -2.59
N TYR A 270 6.95 15.66 -1.25
CA TYR A 270 5.72 15.49 -0.47
C TYR A 270 4.91 16.78 -0.42
N THR A 271 5.57 17.95 -0.37
CA THR A 271 4.91 19.25 -0.48
C THR A 271 4.10 19.33 -1.76
N GLY A 272 4.65 18.84 -2.89
CA GLY A 272 3.90 18.73 -4.15
C GLY A 272 2.63 17.90 -4.03
N ILE A 273 2.72 16.66 -3.51
CA ILE A 273 1.56 15.78 -3.30
C ILE A 273 0.49 16.43 -2.42
N ILE A 274 0.88 17.08 -1.32
CA ILE A 274 -0.07 17.66 -0.38
C ILE A 274 -0.77 18.88 -1.01
N ASN A 275 -0.05 19.70 -1.78
CA ASN A 275 -0.64 20.81 -2.52
C ASN A 275 -1.61 20.31 -3.61
N HIS A 276 -1.33 19.20 -4.28
CA HIS A 276 -2.30 18.58 -5.20
C HIS A 276 -3.60 18.23 -4.47
N ASN A 277 -3.50 17.57 -3.31
CA ASN A 277 -4.67 17.19 -2.52
C ASN A 277 -5.44 18.40 -1.96
N LEU A 278 -4.75 19.47 -1.58
CA LEU A 278 -5.39 20.74 -1.23
C LEU A 278 -6.15 21.32 -2.44
N GLY A 279 -5.53 21.34 -3.63
CA GLY A 279 -6.19 21.77 -4.86
C GLY A 279 -7.47 20.98 -5.14
N TYR A 280 -7.42 19.66 -4.97
CA TYR A 280 -8.58 18.79 -5.09
C TYR A 280 -9.66 19.10 -4.05
N LEU A 281 -9.27 19.34 -2.79
CA LEU A 281 -10.19 19.69 -1.70
C LEU A 281 -10.93 21.02 -1.96
N TYR A 282 -10.24 22.02 -2.52
CA TYR A 282 -10.85 23.28 -2.91
C TYR A 282 -11.75 23.12 -4.14
N SER A 283 -11.37 22.26 -5.09
CA SER A 283 -12.21 21.89 -6.24
C SER A 283 -13.53 21.23 -5.78
N LEU A 284 -13.51 20.37 -4.75
CA LEU A 284 -14.73 19.77 -4.17
C LEU A 284 -15.66 20.77 -3.48
N GLN A 285 -15.15 21.96 -3.16
CA GLN A 285 -15.90 23.08 -2.58
C GLN A 285 -16.34 24.10 -3.65
N ASP A 286 -16.15 23.79 -4.93
CA ASP A 286 -16.36 24.71 -6.07
C ASP A 286 -15.54 26.01 -5.98
N LYS A 287 -14.44 26.00 -5.21
CA LYS A 287 -13.49 27.11 -5.08
C LYS A 287 -12.37 26.98 -6.11
N SER A 288 -12.73 27.13 -7.40
CA SER A 288 -11.80 26.89 -8.51
C SER A 288 -10.55 27.77 -8.49
N LEU A 289 -10.64 29.05 -8.07
CA LEU A 289 -9.48 29.93 -7.98
C LEU A 289 -8.44 29.44 -6.95
N ASP A 290 -8.90 29.03 -5.77
CA ASP A 290 -8.03 28.45 -4.74
C ASP A 290 -7.42 27.13 -5.24
N ALA A 291 -8.23 26.28 -5.87
CA ALA A 291 -7.78 25.02 -6.44
C ALA A 291 -6.62 25.22 -7.44
N ILE A 292 -6.78 26.19 -8.36
CA ILE A 292 -5.75 26.58 -9.33
C ILE A 292 -4.44 27.00 -8.64
N VAL A 293 -4.52 27.83 -7.59
CA VAL A 293 -3.34 28.27 -6.83
C VAL A 293 -2.59 27.06 -6.26
N TYR A 294 -3.31 26.12 -5.63
CA TYR A 294 -2.69 24.94 -5.04
C TYR A 294 -2.17 23.94 -6.07
N TYR A 295 -2.82 23.78 -7.22
CA TYR A 295 -2.27 22.97 -8.31
C TYR A 295 -0.98 23.56 -8.90
N HIS A 296 -0.87 24.88 -9.03
CA HIS A 296 0.41 25.51 -9.44
C HIS A 296 1.50 25.30 -8.40
N LYS A 297 1.18 25.43 -7.10
CA LYS A 297 2.12 25.08 -6.03
C LYS A 297 2.55 23.61 -6.14
N SER A 298 1.62 22.69 -6.40
CA SER A 298 1.93 21.27 -6.61
C SER A 298 2.95 21.07 -7.73
N LEU A 299 2.68 21.66 -8.91
CA LEU A 299 3.55 21.57 -10.08
C LEU A 299 4.96 22.14 -9.85
N HIS A 300 5.09 23.17 -9.00
CA HIS A 300 6.39 23.74 -8.64
C HIS A 300 7.28 22.77 -7.85
N TYR A 301 6.69 21.93 -6.98
CA TYR A 301 7.43 21.01 -6.10
C TYR A 301 7.56 19.59 -6.67
N ILE A 302 6.75 19.19 -7.65
CA ILE A 302 6.86 17.86 -8.27
C ILE A 302 8.02 17.88 -9.27
N PRO A 303 9.05 17.03 -9.12
CA PRO A 303 10.16 17.01 -10.05
C PRO A 303 9.77 16.42 -11.41
N GLU A 304 10.44 16.86 -12.47
CA GLU A 304 10.10 16.54 -13.87
C GLU A 304 10.05 15.03 -14.17
N TYR A 305 10.91 14.23 -13.53
CA TYR A 305 10.92 12.78 -13.73
C TYR A 305 9.69 12.05 -13.16
N ARG A 306 8.86 12.72 -12.35
CA ARG A 306 7.59 12.18 -11.82
C ARG A 306 6.41 12.49 -12.76
N VAL A 307 6.58 12.16 -14.04
CA VAL A 307 5.68 12.48 -15.16
C VAL A 307 4.21 12.18 -14.84
N ASN A 308 3.89 10.99 -14.32
CA ASN A 308 2.50 10.61 -14.00
C ASN A 308 1.82 11.59 -13.03
N ARG A 309 2.56 12.13 -12.04
CA ARG A 309 1.99 13.08 -11.06
C ARG A 309 1.77 14.46 -11.66
N LEU A 310 2.66 14.88 -12.57
CA LEU A 310 2.51 16.13 -13.32
C LEU A 310 1.27 16.07 -14.20
N ILE A 311 1.08 14.97 -14.94
CA ILE A 311 -0.06 14.76 -15.83
C ILE A 311 -1.39 14.82 -15.06
N ILE A 312 -1.50 14.09 -13.94
CA ILE A 312 -2.69 14.14 -13.08
C ILE A 312 -3.00 15.57 -12.64
N THR A 313 -1.97 16.30 -12.19
CA THR A 313 -2.14 17.69 -11.72
C THR A 313 -2.53 18.63 -12.86
N TYR A 314 -1.94 18.48 -14.04
CA TYR A 314 -2.34 19.25 -15.22
C TYR A 314 -3.77 18.97 -15.65
N PHE A 315 -4.22 17.71 -15.59
CA PHE A 315 -5.61 17.37 -15.89
C PHE A 315 -6.58 18.05 -14.93
N CYS A 316 -6.34 17.98 -13.62
CA CYS A 316 -7.15 18.66 -12.62
C CYS A 316 -7.13 20.19 -12.81
N LEU A 317 -5.96 20.77 -13.07
CA LEU A 317 -5.81 22.20 -13.34
C LEU A 317 -6.58 22.64 -14.60
N ALA A 318 -6.53 21.86 -15.68
CA ALA A 318 -7.29 22.12 -16.90
C ALA A 318 -8.80 22.07 -16.64
N ARG A 319 -9.29 21.11 -15.83
CA ARG A 319 -10.71 21.07 -15.42
C ARG A 319 -11.13 22.35 -14.70
N GLU A 320 -10.31 22.86 -13.79
CA GLU A 320 -10.63 24.10 -13.08
C GLU A 320 -10.62 25.33 -13.99
N TYR A 321 -9.65 25.44 -14.91
CA TYR A 321 -9.64 26.51 -15.91
C TYR A 321 -10.89 26.46 -16.81
N LYS A 322 -11.34 25.26 -17.19
CA LYS A 322 -12.60 25.08 -17.93
C LYS A 322 -13.80 25.57 -17.10
N LYS A 323 -13.89 25.23 -15.81
CA LYS A 323 -15.01 25.68 -14.93
C LYS A 323 -15.14 27.21 -14.88
N ILE A 324 -14.01 27.92 -14.81
CA ILE A 324 -14.00 29.40 -14.79
C ILE A 324 -13.93 30.05 -16.19
N LYS A 325 -14.13 29.26 -17.26
CA LYS A 325 -14.14 29.71 -18.67
C LYS A 325 -12.83 30.37 -19.15
N GLN A 326 -11.71 30.03 -18.52
CA GLN A 326 -10.36 30.46 -18.92
C GLN A 326 -9.77 29.50 -19.97
N HIS A 327 -10.31 29.57 -21.19
CA HIS A 327 -10.00 28.61 -22.26
C HIS A 327 -8.56 28.71 -22.77
N LYS A 328 -7.94 29.89 -22.74
CA LYS A 328 -6.57 30.10 -23.20
C LYS A 328 -5.59 29.39 -22.26
N GLU A 329 -5.74 29.62 -20.97
CA GLU A 329 -4.95 29.00 -19.89
C GLU A 329 -5.11 27.48 -19.90
N MET A 330 -6.35 26.99 -20.09
CA MET A 330 -6.60 25.57 -20.23
C MET A 330 -5.80 24.96 -21.41
N LYS A 331 -5.87 25.57 -22.61
CA LYS A 331 -5.15 25.08 -23.79
C LYS A 331 -3.63 25.07 -23.58
N GLU A 332 -3.08 26.08 -22.91
CA GLU A 332 -1.66 26.11 -22.54
C GLU A 332 -1.28 24.99 -21.56
N VAL A 333 -2.13 24.71 -20.56
CA VAL A 333 -1.92 23.60 -19.63
C VAL A 333 -1.96 22.25 -20.36
N ILE A 334 -2.93 22.04 -21.25
CA ILE A 334 -3.02 20.81 -22.05
C ILE A 334 -1.79 20.65 -22.94
N LYS A 335 -1.31 21.73 -23.56
CA LYS A 335 -0.09 21.72 -24.38
C LYS A 335 1.13 21.29 -23.58
N LYS A 336 1.32 21.83 -22.37
CA LYS A 336 2.40 21.43 -21.45
C LYS A 336 2.26 19.97 -21.01
N ALA A 337 1.04 19.52 -20.73
CA ALA A 337 0.82 18.12 -20.36
C ALA A 337 1.16 17.17 -21.51
N ARG A 338 0.74 17.49 -22.75
CA ARG A 338 1.02 16.71 -23.96
C ARG A 338 2.52 16.61 -24.29
N SER A 339 3.32 17.64 -24.00
CA SER A 339 4.76 17.60 -24.29
C SER A 339 5.52 16.59 -23.40
N ILE A 340 4.98 16.25 -22.24
CA ILE A 340 5.55 15.24 -21.32
C ILE A 340 4.75 13.94 -21.31
N LEU A 341 3.59 13.89 -21.97
CA LEU A 341 2.72 12.73 -22.02
C LEU A 341 3.45 11.61 -22.77
N SER A 342 3.74 10.52 -22.08
CA SER A 342 4.25 9.29 -22.69
C SER A 342 3.12 8.56 -23.47
N LYS A 343 3.33 7.29 -23.85
CA LYS A 343 2.32 6.40 -24.48
C LYS A 343 1.06 6.12 -23.63
N ASP A 344 0.75 6.95 -22.62
CA ASP A 344 -0.43 6.80 -21.79
C ASP A 344 -1.67 7.30 -22.53
N GLU A 345 -2.42 6.35 -23.10
CA GLU A 345 -3.66 6.62 -23.84
C GLU A 345 -4.76 7.19 -22.92
N GLU A 346 -4.72 6.97 -21.60
CA GLU A 346 -5.78 7.41 -20.69
C GLU A 346 -5.90 8.93 -20.61
N TYR A 347 -4.79 9.60 -20.27
CA TYR A 347 -4.80 11.06 -20.15
C TYR A 347 -4.90 11.77 -21.51
N LYS A 348 -4.49 11.11 -22.59
CA LYS A 348 -4.77 11.60 -23.95
C LYS A 348 -6.27 11.70 -24.19
N HIS A 349 -7.05 10.68 -23.82
CA HIS A 349 -8.50 10.73 -23.90
C HIS A 349 -9.09 11.84 -23.01
N HIS A 350 -8.62 11.96 -21.77
CA HIS A 350 -9.06 13.01 -20.85
C HIS A 350 -8.86 14.43 -21.40
N PHE A 351 -7.67 14.73 -21.95
CA PHE A 351 -7.39 16.05 -22.52
C PHE A 351 -8.19 16.32 -23.79
N ASN A 352 -8.36 15.31 -24.66
CA ASN A 352 -9.19 15.43 -25.86
C ASN A 352 -10.65 15.73 -25.48
N MET A 353 -11.19 15.05 -24.46
CA MET A 353 -12.56 15.32 -23.98
C MET A 353 -12.74 16.76 -23.51
N LEU A 354 -11.75 17.34 -22.81
CA LEU A 354 -11.81 18.74 -22.39
C LEU A 354 -11.82 19.72 -23.57
N GLU A 355 -11.03 19.46 -24.62
CA GLU A 355 -11.00 20.29 -25.83
C GLU A 355 -12.31 20.19 -26.63
N LEU A 356 -12.86 18.98 -26.80
CA LEU A 356 -14.13 18.77 -27.50
C LEU A 356 -15.28 19.56 -26.85
N GLN A 357 -15.29 19.63 -25.51
CA GLN A 357 -16.30 20.39 -24.77
C GLN A 357 -16.20 21.90 -24.96
N ILE A 358 -15.00 22.44 -25.20
CA ILE A 358 -14.80 23.89 -25.38
C ILE A 358 -15.01 24.32 -26.83
N ASN A 359 -14.66 23.46 -27.78
CA ASN A 359 -14.87 23.71 -29.19
C ASN A 359 -16.31 23.39 -29.64
N ASP A 360 -17.18 22.98 -28.70
CA ASP A 360 -18.57 22.55 -28.94
C ASP A 360 -18.70 21.50 -30.04
N SER A 361 -17.74 20.56 -30.10
CA SER A 361 -17.60 19.59 -31.19
C SER A 361 -17.88 18.15 -30.75
N ILE A 362 -18.72 17.98 -29.73
CA ILE A 362 -19.02 16.66 -29.12
C ILE A 362 -19.79 15.78 -30.11
N PHE A 363 -20.77 16.36 -30.81
CA PHE A 363 -21.66 15.60 -31.71
C PHE A 363 -20.93 15.07 -32.95
N GLU A 364 -20.06 15.88 -33.54
CA GLU A 364 -19.22 15.51 -34.69
C GLU A 364 -18.27 14.37 -34.30
N ASN A 365 -17.78 14.36 -33.06
CA ASN A 365 -16.81 13.39 -32.55
C ASN A 365 -17.46 12.22 -31.77
N ARG A 366 -18.77 12.01 -31.90
CA ARG A 366 -19.52 10.98 -31.15
C ARG A 366 -18.94 9.56 -31.26
N GLN A 367 -18.37 9.18 -32.41
CA GLN A 367 -17.78 7.85 -32.60
C GLN A 367 -16.53 7.67 -31.73
N TYR A 368 -15.64 8.65 -31.74
CA TYR A 368 -14.48 8.68 -30.86
C TYR A 368 -14.89 8.65 -29.38
N ILE A 369 -15.93 9.40 -28.98
CA ILE A 369 -16.38 9.41 -27.58
C ILE A 369 -16.95 8.04 -27.16
N LYS A 370 -17.64 7.32 -28.07
CA LYS A 370 -18.07 5.94 -27.81
C LYS A 370 -16.88 5.01 -27.57
N GLU A 371 -15.80 5.16 -28.34
CA GLU A 371 -14.55 4.39 -28.14
C GLU A 371 -13.88 4.73 -26.79
N VAL A 372 -13.88 6.00 -26.41
CA VAL A 372 -13.40 6.45 -25.10
C VAL A 372 -14.20 5.83 -23.96
N ILE A 373 -15.54 5.80 -24.06
CA ILE A 373 -16.41 5.17 -23.06
C ILE A 373 -16.09 3.66 -22.93
N ASP A 374 -15.91 2.96 -24.05
CA ASP A 374 -15.55 1.53 -24.06
C ASP A 374 -14.16 1.30 -23.44
N PHE A 375 -13.19 2.16 -23.74
CA PHE A 375 -11.85 2.14 -23.13
C PHE A 375 -11.92 2.23 -21.60
N PHE A 376 -12.64 3.21 -21.06
CA PHE A 376 -12.79 3.39 -19.60
C PHE A 376 -13.62 2.28 -18.95
N THR A 377 -14.57 1.70 -19.68
CA THR A 377 -15.36 0.54 -19.24
C THR A 377 -14.48 -0.70 -19.06
N LYS A 378 -13.60 -1.00 -20.03
CA LYS A 378 -12.64 -2.12 -19.94
C LYS A 378 -11.66 -1.98 -18.78
N LYS A 379 -11.35 -0.75 -18.37
CA LYS A 379 -10.51 -0.44 -17.20
C LYS A 379 -11.27 -0.38 -15.87
N ASN A 380 -12.59 -0.59 -15.85
CA ASN A 380 -13.44 -0.43 -14.66
C ASN A 380 -13.38 0.97 -14.02
N GLN A 381 -13.09 2.01 -14.81
CA GLN A 381 -13.02 3.40 -14.33
C GLN A 381 -14.39 4.07 -14.47
N TRP A 382 -15.34 3.61 -13.66
CA TRP A 382 -16.77 3.93 -13.77
C TRP A 382 -17.11 5.42 -13.66
N ILE A 383 -16.31 6.21 -12.95
CA ILE A 383 -16.51 7.66 -12.83
C ILE A 383 -16.42 8.36 -14.19
N TYR A 384 -15.48 7.94 -15.03
CA TYR A 384 -15.29 8.51 -16.37
C TYR A 384 -16.27 7.93 -17.38
N VAL A 385 -16.66 6.66 -17.23
CA VAL A 385 -17.75 6.07 -18.01
C VAL A 385 -19.03 6.86 -17.80
N MET A 386 -19.38 7.16 -16.55
CA MET A 386 -20.54 7.98 -16.19
C MET A 386 -20.43 9.39 -16.78
N GLU A 387 -19.34 10.12 -16.49
CA GLU A 387 -19.13 11.50 -16.94
C GLU A 387 -19.18 11.62 -18.48
N TYR A 388 -18.48 10.77 -19.21
CA TYR A 388 -18.40 10.85 -20.68
C TYR A 388 -19.66 10.34 -21.39
N ALA A 389 -20.35 9.35 -20.83
CA ALA A 389 -21.65 8.93 -21.35
C ALA A 389 -22.70 10.02 -21.19
N GLU A 390 -22.74 10.73 -20.05
CA GLU A 390 -23.65 11.86 -19.83
C GLU A 390 -23.37 13.02 -20.81
N ILE A 391 -22.10 13.40 -20.97
CA ILE A 391 -21.70 14.47 -21.90
C ILE A 391 -22.16 14.16 -23.32
N LEU A 392 -21.97 12.92 -23.79
CA LEU A 392 -22.39 12.52 -25.12
C LEU A 392 -23.92 12.43 -25.23
N ALA A 393 -24.60 11.92 -24.20
CA ALA A 393 -26.05 11.79 -24.18
C ALA A 393 -26.73 13.17 -24.33
N ILE A 394 -26.28 14.17 -23.57
CA ILE A 394 -26.80 15.55 -23.64
C ILE A 394 -26.62 16.14 -25.04
N SER A 395 -25.45 15.93 -25.65
CA SER A 395 -25.17 16.41 -27.01
C SER A 395 -26.05 15.73 -28.07
N LEU A 396 -26.27 14.43 -27.96
CA LEU A 396 -27.15 13.67 -28.86
C LEU A 396 -28.61 14.07 -28.71
N GLU A 397 -29.08 14.29 -27.48
CA GLU A 397 -30.43 14.77 -27.18
C GLU A 397 -30.67 16.16 -27.80
N SER A 398 -29.72 17.07 -27.65
CA SER A 398 -29.76 18.41 -28.26
C SER A 398 -29.80 18.37 -29.80
N ASN A 399 -29.34 17.25 -30.40
CA ASN A 399 -29.36 16.98 -31.83
C ASN A 399 -30.46 15.99 -32.25
N PHE A 400 -31.52 15.85 -31.44
CA PHE A 400 -32.72 15.03 -31.70
C PHE A 400 -32.46 13.51 -31.85
N GLN A 401 -31.30 13.01 -31.41
CA GLN A 401 -30.94 11.58 -31.44
C GLN A 401 -31.34 10.86 -30.14
N TYR A 402 -32.61 10.96 -29.76
CA TYR A 402 -33.13 10.52 -28.45
C TYR A 402 -32.89 9.03 -28.14
N LYS A 403 -33.01 8.15 -29.13
CA LYS A 403 -32.82 6.69 -28.92
C LYS A 403 -31.38 6.37 -28.51
N GLU A 404 -30.39 7.07 -29.06
CA GLU A 404 -28.99 6.89 -28.69
C GLU A 404 -28.67 7.56 -27.35
N ALA A 405 -29.20 8.77 -27.11
CA ALA A 405 -29.07 9.47 -25.84
C ALA A 405 -29.57 8.61 -24.66
N VAL A 406 -30.75 7.99 -24.78
CA VAL A 406 -31.31 7.10 -23.76
C VAL A 406 -30.41 5.89 -23.48
N LYS A 407 -29.74 5.32 -24.50
CA LYS A 407 -28.79 4.22 -24.27
C LYS A 407 -27.59 4.66 -23.44
N LEU A 408 -27.08 5.86 -23.70
CA LEU A 408 -25.94 6.41 -22.96
C LEU A 408 -26.32 6.81 -21.54
N TYR A 409 -27.50 7.40 -21.31
CA TYR A 409 -28.00 7.63 -19.96
C TYR A 409 -28.14 6.32 -19.16
N LYS A 410 -28.55 5.22 -19.81
CA LYS A 410 -28.55 3.89 -19.16
C LYS A 410 -27.14 3.41 -18.82
N ILE A 411 -26.16 3.63 -19.70
CA ILE A 411 -24.75 3.31 -19.42
C ILE A 411 -24.25 4.13 -18.23
N ALA A 412 -24.51 5.44 -18.22
CA ALA A 412 -24.15 6.31 -17.10
C ALA A 412 -24.77 5.85 -15.78
N HIS A 413 -26.05 5.49 -15.80
CA HIS A 413 -26.74 4.97 -14.62
C HIS A 413 -26.17 3.63 -14.13
N THR A 414 -25.81 2.72 -15.04
CA THR A 414 -25.12 1.46 -14.68
C THR A 414 -23.74 1.75 -14.09
N ALA A 415 -22.98 2.67 -14.67
CA ALA A 415 -21.69 3.08 -14.13
C ALA A 415 -21.82 3.70 -12.73
N GLN A 416 -22.86 4.50 -12.48
CA GLN A 416 -23.18 5.03 -11.17
C GLN A 416 -23.44 3.93 -10.13
N LYS A 417 -24.14 2.85 -10.50
CA LYS A 417 -24.33 1.70 -9.61
C LYS A 417 -23.04 0.97 -9.27
N ASN A 418 -22.07 0.97 -10.18
CA ASN A 418 -20.74 0.37 -9.94
C ASN A 418 -19.79 1.28 -9.15
N LEU A 419 -20.19 2.53 -8.87
CA LEU A 419 -19.45 3.47 -7.99
C LEU A 419 -19.88 3.38 -6.51
N LEU A 420 -21.08 2.85 -6.26
CA LEU A 420 -21.69 2.67 -4.93
C LEU A 420 -21.37 1.26 -4.41
#